data_AF-A0A7S1ASA0-F1
#
_entry.id   AF-A0A7S1ASA0-F1
#
_cell.length_a   1.000
_cell.length_b   1.000
_cell.length_c   1.000
_cell.angle_alpha   90.00
_cell.angle_beta   90.00
_cell.angle_gamma   90.00
#
_symmetry.space_group_name_H-M   'P 1'
#
loop_
_entity.id
_entity.type
_entity.pdbx_description
1 polymer ?
#
loop_
_entity_poly.entity_id
_entity_poly.type
_entity_poly.pdbx_seq_one_letter_code
_entity_poly.pdbx_strand_id
1 'polypeptide(L)'
;AGMSEDKSVQCDEIPVSLEARADAVLQGVGDVPMSRRFDPGATLVVVNFPIATTELIVGTFFSWIAPVVQVQRLEISVFGDDANYCVTFVDSSSAERISNRSLFFPEKSSGASTTLRPLRTKAISNETSWITNWR
;
A
#
# COMPACT_ATOMS: atom_id res chain seq x y z
N ALA A 1 15.18 -45.76 1.02
CA ALA A 1 15.71 -44.56 0.34
C ALA A 1 14.54 -43.73 -0.12
N GLY A 2 14.28 -42.61 0.57
CA GLY A 2 13.20 -41.68 0.25
C GLY A 2 13.63 -40.34 0.84
N MET A 3 14.51 -39.65 0.14
CA MET A 3 14.97 -38.31 0.52
C MET A 3 13.88 -37.33 0.15
N SER A 4 13.24 -36.76 1.16
CA SER A 4 12.39 -35.57 1.04
C SER A 4 13.23 -34.40 0.56
N GLU A 5 12.91 -33.86 -0.61
CA GLU A 5 13.47 -32.59 -1.09
C GLU A 5 12.80 -31.44 -0.34
N ASP A 6 13.56 -30.87 0.58
CA ASP A 6 13.27 -29.62 1.26
C ASP A 6 13.47 -28.47 0.27
N LYS A 7 12.37 -27.96 -0.32
CA LYS A 7 12.42 -26.77 -1.18
C LYS A 7 12.41 -25.53 -0.30
N SER A 8 13.61 -25.12 0.10
CA SER A 8 13.86 -23.82 0.71
C SER A 8 13.30 -22.72 -0.21
N VAL A 9 12.37 -21.92 0.31
CA VAL A 9 11.88 -20.72 -0.36
C VAL A 9 13.04 -19.72 -0.38
N GLN A 10 13.67 -19.58 -1.54
CA GLN A 10 14.69 -18.56 -1.75
C GLN A 10 13.99 -17.21 -1.78
N CYS A 11 14.21 -16.38 -0.76
CA CYS A 11 13.83 -14.97 -0.78
C CYS A 11 14.78 -14.26 -1.75
N ASP A 12 14.48 -14.33 -3.05
CA ASP A 12 15.21 -13.61 -4.08
C ASP A 12 15.25 -12.12 -3.72
N GLU A 13 16.46 -11.56 -3.68
CA GLU A 13 16.70 -10.15 -3.44
C GLU A 13 15.90 -9.32 -4.45
N ILE A 14 15.02 -8.45 -3.95
CA ILE A 14 14.21 -7.61 -4.82
C ILE A 14 15.16 -6.63 -5.52
N PRO A 15 15.15 -6.55 -6.85
CA PRO A 15 16.05 -5.65 -7.55
C PRO A 15 15.78 -4.21 -7.12
N VAL A 16 16.85 -3.48 -6.80
CA VAL A 16 16.84 -2.07 -6.33
C VAL A 16 15.98 -1.15 -7.21
N SER A 17 15.85 -1.50 -8.50
CA SER A 17 14.98 -0.80 -9.45
C SER A 17 13.50 -0.83 -9.09
N LEU A 18 13.00 -1.90 -8.47
CA LEU A 18 11.59 -2.01 -8.06
C LEU A 18 11.31 -1.18 -6.81
N GLU A 19 12.26 -1.10 -5.88
CA GLU A 19 12.12 -0.23 -4.70
C GLU A 19 12.12 1.25 -5.11
N ALA A 20 13.08 1.66 -5.93
CA ALA A 20 13.16 3.01 -6.48
C ALA A 20 11.89 3.39 -7.25
N ARG A 21 11.28 2.43 -7.94
CA ARG A 21 9.99 2.63 -8.61
C ARG A 21 8.87 2.88 -7.60
N ALA A 22 8.79 2.10 -6.51
CA ALA A 22 7.76 2.31 -5.49
C ALA A 22 7.90 3.69 -4.83
N ASP A 23 9.13 4.15 -4.60
CA ASP A 23 9.42 5.50 -4.10
C ASP A 23 8.99 6.58 -5.10
N ALA A 24 9.24 6.37 -6.39
CA ALA A 24 8.78 7.26 -7.45
C ALA A 24 7.25 7.34 -7.53
N VAL A 25 6.53 6.22 -7.32
CA VAL A 25 5.06 6.26 -7.23
C VAL A 25 4.62 7.06 -6.01
N LEU A 26 5.23 6.86 -4.84
CA LEU A 26 4.89 7.59 -3.61
C LEU A 26 5.04 9.10 -3.79
N GLN A 27 6.12 9.51 -4.44
CA GLN A 27 6.40 10.91 -4.78
C GLN A 27 5.40 11.45 -5.81
N GLY A 28 5.13 10.69 -6.88
CA GLY A 28 4.22 11.07 -7.96
C GLY A 28 2.75 11.19 -7.53
N VAL A 29 2.31 10.38 -6.57
CA VAL A 29 0.95 10.50 -6.01
C VAL A 29 0.75 11.83 -5.27
N GLY A 30 1.82 12.42 -4.72
CA GLY A 30 1.74 13.72 -4.04
C GLY A 30 0.77 13.72 -2.86
N ASP A 31 0.33 14.90 -2.41
CA ASP A 31 -0.59 14.98 -1.28
C ASP A 31 -2.00 14.54 -1.69
N VAL A 32 -2.55 13.61 -0.91
CA VAL A 32 -3.89 13.06 -1.15
C VAL A 32 -4.87 13.80 -0.23
N PRO A 33 -5.85 14.54 -0.78
CA PRO A 33 -6.81 15.26 0.04
C PRO A 33 -7.67 14.29 0.81
N MET A 34 -7.87 14.59 2.09
CA MET A 34 -8.62 13.71 2.96
C MET A 34 -10.13 13.83 2.75
N SER A 35 -10.80 12.69 2.63
CA SER A 35 -12.26 12.64 2.76
C SER A 35 -12.66 12.98 4.21
N ARG A 36 -13.62 13.87 4.41
CA ARG A 36 -14.12 14.31 5.74
C ARG A 36 -14.67 13.18 6.63
N ARG A 37 -14.72 11.94 6.14
CA ARG A 37 -15.33 10.80 6.83
C ARG A 37 -14.32 9.92 7.57
N PHE A 38 -13.02 10.17 7.47
CA PHE A 38 -12.00 9.31 8.08
C PHE A 38 -11.13 10.05 9.10
N ASP A 39 -10.53 9.29 10.02
CA ASP A 39 -9.52 9.79 10.94
C ASP A 39 -8.14 9.81 10.24
N PRO A 40 -7.49 10.98 10.09
CA PRO A 40 -6.20 11.08 9.42
C PRO A 40 -5.14 10.25 10.14
N GLY A 41 -5.21 10.17 11.47
CA GLY A 41 -4.26 9.43 12.28
C GLY A 41 -4.35 7.92 12.08
N ALA A 42 -5.51 7.42 11.64
CA ALA A 42 -5.75 6.00 11.37
C ALA A 42 -5.75 5.66 9.88
N THR A 43 -5.39 6.60 9.00
CA THR A 43 -5.44 6.39 7.54
C THR A 43 -4.07 6.54 6.88
N LEU A 44 -3.71 5.56 6.06
CA LEU A 44 -2.49 5.59 5.23
C LEU A 44 -2.84 5.68 3.74
N VAL A 45 -2.04 6.42 3.00
CA VAL A 45 -1.92 6.25 1.55
C VAL A 45 -0.94 5.11 1.30
N VAL A 46 -1.36 4.11 0.56
CA VAL A 46 -0.57 2.95 0.17
C VAL A 46 -0.48 2.90 -1.34
N VAL A 47 0.73 2.79 -1.88
CA VAL A 47 0.99 2.96 -3.30
C VAL A 47 1.68 1.75 -3.94
N ASN A 48 1.66 1.74 -5.28
CA ASN A 48 2.36 0.79 -6.13
C ASN A 48 1.82 -0.66 -6.09
N PHE A 49 0.52 -0.84 -5.86
CA PHE A 49 -0.11 -2.14 -6.16
C PHE A 49 -0.19 -2.35 -7.68
N PRO A 50 -0.30 -3.60 -8.17
CA PRO A 50 -0.67 -3.86 -9.55
C PRO A 50 -2.02 -3.23 -9.90
N ILE A 51 -2.18 -2.68 -11.11
CA ILE A 51 -3.40 -1.96 -11.54
C ILE A 51 -4.71 -2.76 -11.41
N ALA A 52 -4.62 -4.09 -11.54
CA ALA A 52 -5.74 -5.02 -11.44
C ALA A 52 -6.18 -5.29 -9.99
N THR A 53 -5.44 -4.80 -9.00
CA THR A 53 -5.76 -4.97 -7.58
C THR A 53 -7.09 -4.27 -7.28
N THR A 54 -7.93 -4.90 -6.45
CA THR A 54 -9.22 -4.35 -6.04
C THR A 54 -9.18 -3.94 -4.57
N GLU A 55 -10.09 -3.05 -4.16
CA GLU A 55 -10.21 -2.63 -2.75
C GLU A 55 -10.42 -3.81 -1.80
N LEU A 56 -11.18 -4.82 -2.23
CA LEU A 56 -11.38 -6.06 -1.47
C LEU A 56 -10.07 -6.82 -1.25
N ILE A 57 -9.22 -6.90 -2.29
CA ILE A 57 -7.91 -7.57 -2.18
C ILE A 57 -7.00 -6.80 -1.24
N VAL A 58 -6.95 -5.47 -1.34
CA VAL A 58 -6.17 -4.62 -0.43
C VAL A 58 -6.67 -4.75 1.01
N GLY A 59 -7.98 -4.72 1.23
CA GLY A 59 -8.56 -4.90 2.56
C GLY A 59 -8.24 -6.26 3.15
N THR A 60 -8.31 -7.31 2.33
CA THR A 60 -7.91 -8.67 2.73
C THR A 60 -6.40 -8.76 3.02
N PHE A 61 -5.56 -8.10 2.23
CA PHE A 61 -4.11 -8.07 2.46
C PHE A 61 -3.79 -7.45 3.82
N PHE A 62 -4.38 -6.30 4.13
CA PHE A 62 -4.11 -5.58 5.37
C PHE A 62 -4.80 -6.18 6.59
N SER A 63 -5.92 -6.90 6.44
CA SER A 63 -6.63 -7.52 7.57
C SER A 63 -5.81 -8.60 8.28
N TRP A 64 -4.81 -9.18 7.61
CA TRP A 64 -3.82 -10.07 8.23
C TRP A 64 -2.87 -9.35 9.19
N ILE A 65 -2.71 -8.03 9.04
CA ILE A 65 -1.76 -7.21 9.80
C ILE A 65 -2.49 -6.42 10.89
N ALA A 66 -3.60 -5.76 10.53
CA ALA A 66 -4.41 -4.99 11.45
C ALA A 66 -5.87 -4.88 10.98
N PRO A 67 -6.84 -4.66 11.89
CA PRO A 67 -8.24 -4.46 11.52
C PRO A 67 -8.43 -3.26 10.58
N VAL A 68 -9.00 -3.52 9.39
CA VAL A 68 -9.30 -2.52 8.37
C VAL A 68 -10.76 -2.10 8.49
N VAL A 69 -11.01 -0.79 8.51
CA VAL A 69 -12.34 -0.20 8.50
C VAL A 69 -12.79 0.05 7.07
N GLN A 70 -11.90 0.62 6.24
CA GLN A 70 -12.23 0.98 4.88
C GLN A 70 -10.99 0.97 3.98
N VAL A 71 -11.22 0.65 2.72
CA VAL A 71 -10.27 0.86 1.63
C VAL A 71 -10.94 1.72 0.58
N GLN A 72 -10.21 2.69 0.04
CA GLN A 72 -10.65 3.53 -1.07
C GLN A 72 -9.55 3.59 -2.12
N ARG A 73 -9.87 3.25 -3.37
CA ARG A 73 -8.96 3.40 -4.50
C ARG A 73 -8.79 4.89 -4.86
N LEU A 74 -7.57 5.28 -5.15
CA LEU A 74 -7.23 6.58 -5.73
C LEU A 74 -7.30 6.51 -7.25
N GLU A 75 -7.80 7.56 -7.88
CA GLU A 75 -7.87 7.67 -9.35
C GLU A 75 -6.49 7.92 -9.99
N ILE A 76 -5.50 8.29 -9.18
CA ILE A 76 -4.14 8.61 -9.62
C ILE A 76 -3.35 7.32 -9.86
N SER A 77 -2.72 7.25 -11.03
CA SER A 77 -1.71 6.26 -11.41
C SER A 77 -0.50 6.99 -11.97
N VAL A 78 0.71 6.62 -11.53
CA VAL A 78 1.95 7.34 -11.90
C VAL A 78 2.58 6.77 -13.17
N PHE A 79 2.55 5.46 -13.33
CA PHE A 79 3.11 4.72 -14.48
C PHE A 79 2.03 4.03 -15.33
N GLY A 80 0.76 4.10 -14.93
CA GLY A 80 -0.38 3.54 -15.68
C GLY A 80 -0.68 2.07 -15.42
N ASP A 81 0.23 1.36 -14.76
CA ASP A 81 0.11 -0.03 -14.31
C ASP A 81 0.21 -0.17 -12.77
N ASP A 82 0.23 0.96 -12.06
CA ASP A 82 0.11 1.04 -10.60
C ASP A 82 -1.30 1.45 -10.17
N ALA A 83 -1.76 0.86 -9.07
CA ALA A 83 -2.93 1.27 -8.31
C ALA A 83 -2.53 1.73 -6.91
N ASN A 84 -3.23 2.75 -6.43
CA ASN A 84 -2.95 3.43 -5.16
C ASN A 84 -4.23 3.52 -4.34
N TYR A 85 -4.13 3.48 -3.01
CA TYR A 85 -5.28 3.39 -2.11
C TYR A 85 -5.10 4.22 -0.85
N CYS A 86 -6.20 4.71 -0.30
CA CYS A 86 -6.30 5.07 1.11
C CYS A 86 -6.82 3.86 1.89
N VAL A 87 -6.15 3.52 2.98
CA VAL A 87 -6.54 2.43 3.88
C VAL A 87 -6.72 2.99 5.27
N THR A 88 -7.95 2.92 5.78
CA THR A 88 -8.31 3.36 7.14
C THR A 88 -8.39 2.15 8.05
N PHE A 89 -7.63 2.19 9.13
CA PHE A 89 -7.59 1.18 10.18
C PHE A 89 -8.50 1.56 11.34
N VAL A 90 -8.72 0.62 12.27
CA VAL A 90 -9.52 0.87 13.47
C VAL A 90 -8.90 1.93 14.39
N ASP A 91 -7.58 2.05 14.41
CA ASP A 91 -6.84 2.94 15.29
C ASP A 91 -5.52 3.43 14.66
N SER A 92 -4.98 4.53 15.20
CA SER A 92 -3.75 5.14 14.72
C SER A 92 -2.50 4.30 14.98
N SER A 93 -2.46 3.52 16.07
CA SER A 93 -1.34 2.62 16.36
C SER A 93 -1.24 1.49 15.32
N SER A 94 -2.36 1.08 14.74
CA SER A 94 -2.40 0.15 13.61
C SER A 94 -1.80 0.77 12.34
N ALA A 95 -2.14 2.02 12.03
CA ALA A 95 -1.52 2.75 10.92
C ALA A 95 -0.01 2.93 11.12
N GLU A 96 0.43 3.36 12.31
CA GLU A 96 1.85 3.54 12.63
C GLU A 96 2.67 2.25 12.52
N ARG A 97 2.12 1.13 13.03
CA ARG A 97 2.78 -0.19 12.90
C ARG A 97 2.97 -0.61 11.45
N ILE A 98 2.05 -0.23 10.57
CA ILE A 98 2.11 -0.56 9.15
C ILE A 98 3.06 0.38 8.42
N SER A 99 3.07 1.68 8.74
CA SER A 99 3.97 2.65 8.09
C SER A 99 5.45 2.37 8.37
N ASN A 100 5.75 1.73 9.51
CA ASN A 100 7.10 1.36 9.90
C ASN A 100 7.55 -0.02 9.36
N ARG A 101 6.78 -0.64 8.46
CA ARG A 101 7.09 -1.96 7.88
C ARG A 101 7.42 -1.87 6.40
N SER A 102 8.37 -2.70 5.97
CA SER A 102 8.55 -3.02 4.56
C SER A 102 7.43 -3.95 4.10
N LEU A 103 6.62 -3.48 3.16
CA LEU A 103 5.46 -4.21 2.65
C LEU A 103 5.71 -4.66 1.22
N PHE A 104 5.31 -5.89 0.92
CA PHE A 104 5.45 -6.48 -0.40
C PHE A 104 4.13 -7.13 -0.79
N PHE A 105 3.69 -6.88 -2.02
CA PHE A 105 2.48 -7.45 -2.57
C PHE A 105 2.82 -8.56 -3.58
N PRO A 106 2.23 -9.76 -3.46
CA PRO A 106 2.47 -10.84 -4.41
C PRO A 106 1.76 -10.54 -5.73
N GLU A 107 2.54 -10.44 -6.80
CA GLU A 107 2.05 -10.29 -8.17
C GLU A 107 2.21 -11.64 -8.90
N LYS A 108 1.09 -12.20 -9.35
CA LYS A 108 1.10 -13.44 -10.13
C LYS A 108 1.57 -13.12 -11.54
N SER A 109 2.79 -13.52 -11.87
CA SER A 109 3.26 -13.50 -13.25
C SER A 109 2.74 -14.75 -13.99
N SER A 110 2.44 -14.60 -15.28
CA SER A 110 1.97 -15.68 -16.16
C SER A 110 3.06 -16.75 -16.35
N GLY A 111 3.21 -17.65 -15.39
CA GLY A 111 4.20 -18.73 -15.44
C GLY A 111 4.86 -19.01 -14.08
N ALA A 112 4.08 -19.52 -13.12
CA ALA A 112 4.49 -20.15 -11.85
C ALA A 112 5.41 -19.37 -10.88
N SER A 113 6.01 -18.25 -11.27
CA SER A 113 6.81 -17.40 -10.39
C SER A 113 5.96 -16.26 -9.84
N THR A 114 5.87 -16.18 -8.50
CA THR A 114 5.26 -15.04 -7.81
C THR A 114 6.34 -13.98 -7.67
N THR A 115 6.13 -12.82 -8.29
CA THR A 115 7.02 -11.67 -8.08
C THR A 115 6.53 -10.87 -6.89
N LEU A 116 7.44 -10.31 -6.10
CA LEU A 116 7.10 -9.44 -4.98
C LEU A 116 7.23 -7.99 -5.41
N ARG A 117 6.11 -7.27 -5.36
CA ARG A 117 6.06 -5.85 -5.68
C ARG A 117 6.18 -5.03 -4.39
N PRO A 118 7.23 -4.20 -4.22
CA PRO A 118 7.36 -3.36 -3.04
C PRO A 118 6.24 -2.32 -3.00
N LEU A 119 5.61 -2.19 -1.85
CA LEU A 119 4.65 -1.14 -1.55
C LEU A 119 5.33 -0.03 -0.75
N ARG A 120 4.78 1.17 -0.83
CA ARG A 120 5.15 2.28 0.03
C ARG A 120 3.92 2.87 0.68
N THR A 121 4.15 3.47 1.85
CA THR A 121 3.09 4.06 2.65
C THR A 121 3.48 5.46 3.09
N LYS A 122 2.49 6.35 3.19
CA LYS A 122 2.62 7.61 3.91
C LYS A 122 1.35 7.92 4.68
N ALA A 123 1.49 8.64 5.78
CA ALA A 123 0.35 9.19 6.51
C ALA A 123 -0.37 10.24 5.64
N ILE A 124 -1.68 10.39 5.85
CA ILE A 124 -2.42 11.49 5.25
C ILE A 124 -2.14 12.78 6.03
N SER A 125 -1.72 13.82 5.33
CA SER A 125 -1.54 15.16 5.91
C SER A 125 -2.92 15.75 6.25
N ASN A 126 -3.11 16.14 7.51
CA ASN A 126 -4.33 16.78 7.99
C ASN A 126 -4.37 18.28 7.65
N GLU A 127 -3.95 18.68 6.45
CA GLU A 127 -4.00 20.10 6.05
C GLU A 127 -5.46 20.54 5.86
N THR A 128 -6.06 20.86 6.99
CA THR A 128 -7.36 21.53 7.11
C THR A 128 -7.12 23.04 6.94
N SER A 129 -6.50 23.44 5.83
CA SER A 129 -6.25 24.84 5.50
C SER A 129 -7.47 25.52 4.85
N TRP A 130 -8.69 25.21 5.32
CA TRP A 130 -9.92 25.87 4.84
C TRP A 130 -10.67 26.65 5.92
N ILE A 131 -10.10 26.83 7.12
CA ILE A 131 -10.63 27.75 8.13
C ILE A 131 -9.73 29.00 8.21
N THR A 132 -10.01 29.99 7.38
CA THR A 132 -10.29 31.39 7.77
C THR A 132 -10.32 32.28 6.52
N ASN A 133 -11.52 32.55 5.99
CA ASN A 133 -11.91 33.86 5.45
C ASN A 133 -13.38 33.80 4.99
N TRP A 134 -14.28 33.86 5.96
CA TRP A 134 -15.59 34.46 5.75
C TRP A 134 -15.75 35.51 6.84
N ARG A 135 -15.31 36.73 6.51
CA ARG A 135 -15.76 37.97 7.14
C ARG A 135 -16.76 38.62 6.19
#